data_AF-A0A5D3DAH8-F1
#
_entry.id   AF-A0A5D3DAH8-F1
#
_cell.length_a   1.000
_cell.length_b   1.000
_cell.length_c   1.000
_cell.angle_alpha   90.00
_cell.angle_beta   90.00
_cell.angle_gamma   90.00
#
_symmetry.space_group_name_H-M   'P 1'
#
loop_
_entity.id
_entity.type
_entity.pdbx_description
1 polymer ?
#
loop_
_entity_poly.entity_id
_entity_poly.type
_entity_poly.pdbx_seq_one_letter_code
_entity_poly.pdbx_strand_id
1 'polypeptide(L)'
;MRQFKEEVYYNVTQAIDLMSAVKELNKFSSQELGKLLRDSENFVIHYTSENNMQMTIDVEKLACFLPLHLMAVLISSNRDEALYKYLLCGVRLLYSLCDLAPRHARLEQLPHYLINLGMSSPPLATRYRLFSPSHCKEATIKEILLDDVKMSEQLLDLVFYMLIVLGGFKEENYQSDSISVAHSSLVACSLYLLTGCISSQWQDLVHVLIAHPKVDIFMEAAFASVFQSVKVLDLRLSTKNSDSTCTVPVAELINYLCLQCEASLQFLQTLCQQKAFRERLLRNKVPYTYSNFNKCVARYMLQFKNMSIC
;
A
#
# COMPACT_ATOMS: atom_id res chain seq x y z
N MET A 1 41.90 39.25 21.17
CA MET A 1 41.86 38.00 20.39
C MET A 1 41.30 36.88 21.24
N ARG A 2 40.07 36.46 20.95
CA ARG A 2 39.48 35.12 21.14
C ARG A 2 37.98 35.29 20.89
N GLN A 3 37.60 35.21 19.62
CA GLN A 3 36.20 35.11 19.21
C GLN A 3 35.70 33.72 19.64
N PHE A 4 34.77 33.70 20.59
CA PHE A 4 33.89 32.56 20.80
C PHE A 4 33.01 32.44 19.56
N LYS A 5 33.14 31.33 18.83
CA LYS A 5 32.15 30.91 17.84
C LYS A 5 30.89 30.51 18.61
N GLU A 6 29.87 31.35 18.56
CA GLU A 6 28.50 30.91 18.83
C GLU A 6 28.09 29.93 17.73
N GLU A 7 28.15 28.64 18.05
CA GLU A 7 27.43 27.61 17.31
C GLU A 7 25.94 27.82 17.58
N VAL A 8 25.26 28.41 16.61
CA VAL A 8 23.82 28.63 16.65
C VAL A 8 23.13 27.29 16.47
N TYR A 9 22.77 26.69 17.60
CA TYR A 9 21.95 25.50 17.71
C TYR A 9 20.51 25.85 17.29
N TYR A 10 20.22 25.83 15.99
CA TYR A 10 18.85 25.93 15.49
C TYR A 10 18.11 24.61 15.72
N ASN A 11 17.61 24.43 16.93
CA ASN A 11 16.55 23.47 17.24
C ASN A 11 15.22 24.01 16.68
N VAL A 12 15.04 23.90 15.35
CA VAL A 12 13.71 23.85 14.75
C VAL A 12 13.44 22.38 14.57
N THR A 13 12.38 21.87 15.21
CA THR A 13 11.85 20.52 14.95
C THR A 13 11.53 20.46 13.46
N GLN A 14 12.47 19.96 12.66
CA GLN A 14 12.40 20.00 11.21
C GLN A 14 11.21 19.12 10.79
N ALA A 15 10.11 19.76 10.37
CA ALA A 15 8.99 19.04 9.81
C ALA A 15 9.51 18.24 8.61
N ILE A 16 9.24 16.94 8.59
CA ILE A 16 9.69 16.08 7.50
C ILE A 16 8.91 16.49 6.26
N ASP A 17 9.64 16.89 5.23
CA ASP A 17 9.07 17.01 3.89
C ASP A 17 8.86 15.60 3.31
N LEU A 18 7.71 15.01 3.64
CA LEU A 18 7.33 13.66 3.22
C LEU A 18 7.24 13.55 1.70
N MET A 19 6.91 14.64 0.99
CA MET A 19 6.84 14.65 -0.47
C MET A 19 8.24 14.44 -1.07
N SER A 20 9.21 15.24 -0.65
CA SER A 20 10.60 15.11 -1.10
C SER A 20 11.23 13.80 -0.64
N ALA A 21 10.99 13.38 0.61
CA ALA A 21 11.51 12.12 1.12
C ALA A 21 11.02 10.91 0.32
N VAL A 22 9.73 10.85 -0.02
CA VAL A 22 9.18 9.80 -0.89
C VAL A 22 9.82 9.84 -2.27
N LYS A 23 9.94 11.04 -2.89
CA LYS A 23 10.54 11.20 -4.23
C LYS A 23 12.00 10.76 -4.29
N GLU A 24 12.76 10.97 -3.22
CA GLU A 24 14.16 10.55 -3.18
C GLU A 24 14.30 9.06 -2.85
N LEU A 25 13.65 8.59 -1.79
CA LEU A 25 13.89 7.22 -1.33
C LEU A 25 13.22 6.15 -2.20
N ASN A 26 12.14 6.47 -2.91
CA ASN A 26 11.53 5.48 -3.81
C ASN A 26 12.44 5.06 -4.98
N LYS A 27 13.56 5.77 -5.22
CA LYS A 27 14.54 5.44 -6.27
C LYS A 27 15.38 4.21 -5.92
N PHE A 28 15.43 3.82 -4.64
CA PHE A 28 16.22 2.68 -4.17
C PHE A 28 15.38 1.40 -4.08
N SER A 29 15.99 0.27 -4.35
CA SER A 29 15.46 -1.04 -3.98
C SER A 29 15.52 -1.27 -2.47
N SER A 30 14.76 -2.24 -1.95
CA SER A 30 14.85 -2.69 -0.55
C SER A 30 16.29 -3.01 -0.15
N GLN A 31 17.05 -3.71 -1.00
CA GLN A 31 18.45 -4.07 -0.71
C GLN A 31 19.39 -2.86 -0.63
N GLU A 32 19.24 -1.88 -1.52
CA GLU A 32 20.04 -0.65 -1.51
C GLU A 32 19.69 0.22 -0.31
N LEU A 33 18.40 0.39 -0.04
CA LEU A 33 17.93 1.12 1.13
C LEU A 33 18.43 0.46 2.42
N GLY A 34 18.40 -0.88 2.49
CA GLY A 34 18.96 -1.63 3.62
C GLY A 34 20.46 -1.45 3.78
N LYS A 35 21.23 -1.26 2.70
CA LYS A 35 22.66 -0.90 2.78
C LYS A 35 22.83 0.51 3.34
N LEU A 36 22.14 1.49 2.77
CA LEU A 36 22.19 2.89 3.23
C LEU A 36 21.87 3.02 4.72
N LEU A 37 20.87 2.29 5.20
CA LEU A 37 20.47 2.32 6.61
C LEU A 37 21.50 1.68 7.54
N ARG A 38 22.19 0.62 7.09
CA ARG A 38 23.29 0.01 7.87
C ARG A 38 24.51 0.92 7.99
N ASP A 39 24.77 1.70 6.94
CA ASP A 39 25.90 2.62 6.89
C ASP A 39 25.56 3.98 7.56
N SER A 40 24.28 4.21 7.90
CA SER A 40 23.81 5.44 8.53
C SER A 40 23.88 5.40 10.06
N GLU A 41 24.18 6.53 10.69
CA GLU A 41 23.99 6.72 12.13
C GLU A 41 22.51 7.03 12.40
N ASN A 42 21.88 6.28 13.32
CA ASN A 42 20.50 6.50 13.78
C ASN A 42 19.41 6.54 12.68
N PHE A 43 19.56 5.73 11.62
CA PHE A 43 18.58 5.64 10.51
C PHE A 43 18.33 6.98 9.78
N VAL A 44 19.32 7.88 9.80
CA VAL A 44 19.26 9.16 9.08
C VAL A 44 19.99 9.04 7.76
N ILE A 45 19.26 9.22 6.65
CA ILE A 45 19.86 9.25 5.31
C ILE A 45 20.12 10.70 4.92
N HIS A 46 21.37 11.00 4.59
CA HIS A 46 21.78 12.27 4.01
C HIS A 46 21.70 12.21 2.50
N TYR A 47 21.10 13.23 1.88
CA TYR A 47 21.07 13.38 0.43
C TYR A 47 21.25 14.83 0.03
N THR A 48 21.68 15.05 -1.21
CA THR A 48 21.77 16.38 -1.79
C THR A 48 20.55 16.60 -2.66
N SER A 49 19.72 17.58 -2.31
CA SER A 49 18.58 18.01 -3.12
C SER A 49 19.05 18.59 -4.46
N GLU A 50 18.15 18.67 -5.44
CA GLU A 50 18.38 19.31 -6.75
C GLU A 50 18.93 20.75 -6.62
N ASN A 51 18.62 21.45 -5.54
CA ASN A 51 19.12 22.80 -5.25
C ASN A 51 20.53 22.82 -4.60
N ASN A 52 21.27 21.71 -4.63
CA ASN A 52 22.55 21.52 -3.93
C ASN A 52 22.49 21.73 -2.41
N MET A 53 21.30 21.67 -1.82
CA MET A 53 21.12 21.72 -0.37
C MET A 53 21.25 20.31 0.21
N GLN A 54 22.09 20.18 1.24
CA GLN A 54 22.19 18.93 1.99
C GLN A 54 20.96 18.79 2.88
N MET A 55 20.21 17.72 2.66
CA MET A 55 18.97 17.39 3.35
C MET A 55 19.15 16.08 4.11
N THR A 56 18.32 15.90 5.13
CA THR A 56 18.33 14.71 5.98
C THR A 56 16.95 14.08 6.01
N ILE A 57 16.90 12.76 5.96
CA ILE A 57 15.67 11.99 6.09
C ILE A 57 15.81 11.08 7.29
N ASP A 58 15.01 11.35 8.31
CA ASP A 58 14.78 10.44 9.42
C ASP A 58 13.82 9.33 8.92
N VAL A 59 14.38 8.16 8.61
CA VAL A 59 13.62 7.07 7.96
C VAL A 59 12.62 6.45 8.93
N GLU A 60 12.91 6.46 10.22
CA GLU A 60 12.00 6.01 11.26
C GLU A 60 10.73 6.86 11.27
N LYS A 61 10.87 8.18 11.41
CA LYS A 61 9.72 9.08 11.38
C LYS A 61 9.00 9.05 10.03
N LEU A 62 9.74 8.96 8.92
CA LEU A 62 9.12 8.78 7.60
C LEU A 62 8.23 7.54 7.58
N ALA A 63 8.71 6.40 8.06
CA ALA A 63 7.94 5.16 8.07
C ALA A 63 6.65 5.30 8.92
N CYS A 64 6.73 6.02 10.04
CA CYS A 64 5.57 6.32 10.88
C CYS A 64 4.51 7.19 10.21
N PHE A 65 4.93 8.22 9.47
CA PHE A 65 3.99 9.19 8.88
C PHE A 65 3.55 8.82 7.46
N LEU A 66 4.27 7.93 6.78
CA LEU A 66 4.01 7.60 5.37
C LEU A 66 2.60 7.07 5.12
N PRO A 67 2.02 6.14 5.92
CA PRO A 67 0.66 5.68 5.67
C PRO A 67 -0.39 6.79 5.74
N LEU A 68 -0.31 7.64 6.78
CA LEU A 68 -1.19 8.80 6.95
C LEU A 68 -1.03 9.82 5.83
N HIS A 69 0.21 10.06 5.40
CA HIS A 69 0.51 10.98 4.31
C HIS A 69 -0.08 10.51 2.98
N LEU A 70 0.06 9.23 2.65
CA LEU A 70 -0.54 8.67 1.44
C LEU A 70 -2.07 8.74 1.47
N MET A 71 -2.69 8.52 2.63
CA MET A 71 -4.14 8.75 2.79
C MET A 71 -4.50 10.22 2.59
N ALA A 72 -3.77 11.15 3.20
CA ALA A 72 -4.01 12.58 3.07
C ALA A 72 -3.91 13.03 1.60
N VAL A 73 -2.86 12.60 0.90
CA VAL A 73 -2.66 12.87 -0.54
C VAL A 73 -3.81 12.29 -1.38
N LEU A 74 -4.28 11.07 -1.06
CA LEU A 74 -5.43 10.48 -1.75
C LEU A 74 -6.75 11.23 -1.51
N ILE A 75 -6.90 11.89 -0.35
CA ILE A 75 -8.08 12.71 -0.01
C ILE A 75 -8.02 14.08 -0.69
N SER A 76 -6.85 14.71 -0.73
CA SER A 76 -6.71 16.13 -1.11
C SER A 76 -6.55 16.39 -2.60
N SER A 77 -6.17 15.38 -3.38
CA SER A 77 -5.72 15.57 -4.76
C SER A 77 -6.76 15.14 -5.79
N ASN A 78 -6.75 15.82 -6.94
CA ASN A 78 -7.49 15.37 -8.12
C ASN A 78 -6.94 14.01 -8.58
N ARG A 79 -7.83 13.15 -9.07
CA ARG A 79 -7.50 11.78 -9.51
C ARG A 79 -6.81 11.77 -10.88
N ASP A 80 -5.65 12.44 -10.96
CA ASP A 80 -4.85 12.54 -12.17
C ASP A 80 -3.69 11.53 -12.18
N GLU A 81 -2.99 11.49 -13.32
CA GLU A 81 -1.86 10.59 -13.53
C GLU A 81 -0.70 10.86 -12.56
N ALA A 82 -0.45 12.13 -12.22
CA ALA A 82 0.65 12.51 -11.34
C ALA A 82 0.43 12.01 -9.91
N LEU A 83 -0.81 12.11 -9.42
CA LEU A 83 -1.22 11.54 -8.15
C LEU A 83 -0.96 10.03 -8.10
N TYR A 84 -1.38 9.28 -9.13
CA TYR A 84 -1.21 7.83 -9.13
C TYR A 84 0.25 7.40 -9.19
N LYS A 85 1.08 8.09 -9.97
CA LYS A 85 2.53 7.87 -9.95
C LYS A 85 3.12 8.11 -8.56
N TYR A 86 2.72 9.21 -7.90
CA TYR A 86 3.19 9.51 -6.56
C TYR A 86 2.77 8.45 -5.54
N LEU A 87 1.51 8.00 -5.58
CA LEU A 87 1.01 6.94 -4.71
C LEU A 87 1.76 5.63 -4.94
N LEU A 88 2.06 5.25 -6.19
CA LEU A 88 2.87 4.07 -6.49
C LEU A 88 4.27 4.16 -5.89
N CYS A 89 4.92 5.33 -6.02
CA CYS A 89 6.21 5.58 -5.38
C CYS A 89 6.13 5.40 -3.86
N GLY A 90 5.10 5.95 -3.23
CA GLY A 90 4.88 5.85 -1.79
C GLY A 90 4.60 4.42 -1.32
N VAL A 91 3.72 3.69 -2.01
CA VAL A 91 3.38 2.29 -1.69
C VAL A 91 4.60 1.37 -1.87
N ARG A 92 5.39 1.57 -2.94
CA ARG A 92 6.64 0.83 -3.15
C ARG A 92 7.65 1.10 -2.04
N LEU A 93 7.79 2.36 -1.63
CA LEU A 93 8.68 2.71 -0.52
C LEU A 93 8.20 2.08 0.78
N LEU A 94 6.91 2.14 1.08
CA LEU A 94 6.32 1.53 2.27
C LEU A 94 6.54 0.00 2.28
N TYR A 95 6.33 -0.67 1.15
CA TYR A 95 6.64 -2.10 1.01
C TYR A 95 8.11 -2.39 1.29
N SER A 96 9.03 -1.58 0.75
CA SER A 96 10.48 -1.74 0.96
C SER A 96 10.84 -1.56 2.43
N LEU A 97 10.23 -0.60 3.13
CA LEU A 97 10.43 -0.39 4.56
C LEU A 97 9.88 -1.56 5.39
N CYS A 98 8.73 -2.13 5.01
CA CYS A 98 8.19 -3.34 5.65
C CYS A 98 9.11 -4.55 5.43
N ASP A 99 9.65 -4.74 4.23
CA ASP A 99 10.55 -5.85 3.90
C ASP A 99 11.88 -5.78 4.67
N LEU A 100 12.34 -4.57 4.97
CA LEU A 100 13.52 -4.32 5.81
C LEU A 100 13.28 -4.54 7.31
N ALA A 101 12.02 -4.60 7.76
CA ALA A 101 11.69 -4.94 9.14
C ALA A 101 11.89 -6.44 9.37
N PRO A 102 12.62 -6.87 10.43
CA PRO A 102 12.76 -8.28 10.77
C PRO A 102 11.38 -8.91 11.02
N ARG A 103 10.98 -9.88 10.19
CA ARG A 103 9.72 -10.63 10.35
C ARG A 103 9.73 -11.32 11.72
N HIS A 104 8.86 -10.93 12.65
CA HIS A 104 8.79 -11.52 13.99
C HIS A 104 7.56 -12.40 14.17
N ALA A 105 7.76 -13.54 14.84
CA ALA A 105 6.76 -14.51 15.26
C ALA A 105 5.76 -14.00 16.34
N ARG A 106 5.65 -12.68 16.58
CA ARG A 106 4.81 -12.10 17.65
C ARG A 106 3.42 -11.61 17.20
N LEU A 107 3.07 -11.76 15.92
CA LEU A 107 1.70 -11.55 15.44
C LEU A 107 0.67 -12.52 16.06
N GLU A 108 1.13 -13.56 16.77
CA GLU A 108 0.31 -14.37 17.67
C GLU A 108 -0.34 -13.55 18.82
N GLN A 109 0.07 -12.30 19.08
CA GLN A 109 -0.46 -11.46 20.16
C GLN A 109 -1.49 -10.39 19.71
N LEU A 110 -1.69 -10.18 18.40
CA LEU A 110 -2.80 -9.37 17.85
C LEU A 110 -4.21 -9.84 18.29
N PRO A 111 -4.49 -11.16 18.43
CA PRO A 111 -5.80 -11.63 18.88
C PRO A 111 -6.17 -11.14 20.29
N HIS A 112 -5.21 -10.99 21.20
CA HIS A 112 -5.51 -10.70 22.61
C HIS A 112 -5.86 -9.22 22.86
N TYR A 113 -5.38 -8.29 22.03
CA TYR A 113 -5.67 -6.85 22.18
C TYR A 113 -6.94 -6.40 21.45
N LEU A 114 -7.28 -7.01 20.30
CA LEU A 114 -8.53 -6.71 19.59
C LEU A 114 -9.76 -7.29 20.29
N ILE A 115 -9.60 -8.35 21.07
CA ILE A 115 -10.65 -8.90 21.96
C ILE A 115 -10.96 -7.93 23.13
N ASN A 116 -9.98 -7.14 23.59
CA ASN A 116 -10.16 -6.17 24.69
C ASN A 116 -10.77 -4.83 24.27
N LEU A 117 -10.95 -4.57 22.97
CA LEU A 117 -11.66 -3.37 22.45
C LEU A 117 -13.16 -3.58 22.26
N GLY A 118 -13.68 -4.74 22.69
CA GLY A 118 -15.12 -4.92 22.88
C GLY A 118 -15.64 -4.08 24.05
N MET A 119 -16.55 -3.16 23.73
CA MET A 119 -17.41 -2.41 24.66
C MET A 119 -16.82 -1.12 25.26
N SER A 120 -16.68 -0.07 24.44
CA SER A 120 -17.27 1.26 24.68
C SER A 120 -16.71 2.28 23.68
N SER A 121 -17.60 2.87 22.87
CA SER A 121 -17.27 4.09 22.13
C SER A 121 -17.06 5.25 23.12
N PRO A 122 -16.09 6.14 22.83
CA PRO A 122 -16.45 7.54 22.60
C PRO A 122 -15.71 8.11 21.35
N PRO A 123 -16.03 9.33 20.89
CA PRO A 123 -16.00 9.69 19.47
C PRO A 123 -14.60 9.91 18.89
N LEU A 124 -14.53 9.74 17.57
CA LEU A 124 -13.38 9.81 16.64
C LEU A 124 -12.61 11.16 16.60
N ALA A 125 -12.55 11.94 17.68
CA ALA A 125 -12.00 13.30 17.66
C ALA A 125 -10.87 13.59 18.67
N THR A 126 -10.28 12.60 19.36
CA THR A 126 -9.27 12.92 20.40
C THR A 126 -8.01 12.04 20.43
N ARG A 127 -7.72 11.27 19.37
CA ARG A 127 -6.51 10.42 19.33
C ARG A 127 -5.29 10.98 18.61
N TYR A 128 -5.34 12.22 18.11
CA TYR A 128 -4.13 12.96 17.73
C TYR A 128 -3.55 13.71 18.93
N ARG A 129 -3.07 12.98 19.93
CA ARG A 129 -2.24 13.58 20.99
C ARG A 129 -0.78 13.30 20.67
N LEU A 130 -0.09 14.39 20.34
CA LEU A 130 1.34 14.56 20.08
C LEU A 130 2.22 13.57 20.86
N PHE A 131 3.07 12.84 20.14
CA PHE A 131 4.23 12.18 20.71
C PHE A 131 5.25 13.24 21.11
N SER A 132 5.66 13.24 22.38
CA SER A 132 6.85 13.95 22.87
C SER A 132 8.03 12.97 22.85
N PRO A 133 9.21 13.34 22.33
CA PRO A 133 10.32 12.44 22.14
C PRO A 133 11.15 12.37 23.42
N SER A 134 10.97 11.32 24.20
CA SER A 134 11.96 10.93 25.21
C SER A 134 11.83 9.44 25.45
N HIS A 135 12.75 8.71 24.85
CA HIS A 135 13.40 7.45 25.26
C HIS A 135 13.84 6.66 24.01
N CYS A 136 14.67 7.27 23.16
CA CYS A 136 15.46 6.51 22.17
C CYS A 136 16.79 6.12 22.81
N LYS A 137 16.89 4.86 23.23
CA LYS A 137 18.16 4.14 23.28
C LYS A 137 17.97 2.86 22.48
N GLU A 138 18.56 2.84 21.29
CA GLU A 138 18.75 1.68 20.41
C GLU A 138 17.49 0.89 19.98
N ALA A 139 16.43 1.58 19.56
CA ALA A 139 15.36 0.91 18.82
C ALA A 139 15.80 0.65 17.36
N THR A 140 15.76 -0.61 16.92
CA THR A 140 15.90 -0.95 15.49
C THR A 140 14.58 -0.57 14.78
N ILE A 141 14.57 -0.21 13.47
CA ILE A 141 13.32 0.03 12.68
C ILE A 141 12.20 -0.98 12.97
N LYS A 142 12.62 -2.22 13.29
CA LYS A 142 11.86 -3.30 13.94
C LYS A 142 10.91 -2.86 15.06
N GLU A 143 11.40 -2.22 16.12
CA GLU A 143 10.62 -1.86 17.32
C GLU A 143 9.64 -0.73 17.01
N ILE A 144 9.97 0.19 16.10
CA ILE A 144 9.03 1.26 15.74
C ILE A 144 7.91 0.78 14.80
N LEU A 145 8.23 -0.12 13.87
CA LEU A 145 7.23 -0.65 12.93
C LEU A 145 6.36 -1.77 13.51
N LEU A 146 6.87 -2.57 14.45
CA LEU A 146 6.16 -3.74 15.02
C LEU A 146 5.62 -3.52 16.44
N ASP A 147 6.11 -2.55 17.22
CA ASP A 147 5.68 -2.34 18.61
C ASP A 147 4.52 -1.33 18.73
N ASP A 148 4.27 -0.52 17.70
CA ASP A 148 3.14 0.41 17.69
C ASP A 148 1.94 -0.18 16.91
N VAL A 149 1.00 -0.81 17.61
CA VAL A 149 -0.29 -1.34 17.08
C VAL A 149 -0.95 -0.33 16.12
N LYS A 150 -0.76 0.96 16.38
CA LYS A 150 -1.25 2.09 15.58
C LYS A 150 -0.71 2.10 14.15
N MET A 151 0.52 1.67 13.90
CA MET A 151 1.10 1.64 12.56
C MET A 151 0.48 0.55 11.69
N SER A 152 0.24 -0.63 12.27
CA SER A 152 -0.45 -1.72 11.59
C SER A 152 -1.91 -1.37 11.27
N GLU A 153 -2.59 -0.67 12.19
CA GLU A 153 -3.93 -0.13 11.99
C GLU A 153 -3.96 0.95 10.89
N GLN A 154 -3.02 1.89 10.90
CA GLN A 154 -2.91 2.92 9.87
C GLN A 154 -2.60 2.34 8.49
N LEU A 155 -1.80 1.27 8.42
CA LEU A 155 -1.48 0.60 7.17
C LEU A 155 -2.70 -0.14 6.61
N LEU A 156 -3.44 -0.83 7.48
CA LEU A 156 -4.71 -1.45 7.10
C LEU A 156 -5.72 -0.40 6.63
N ASP A 157 -5.88 0.69 7.36
CA ASP A 157 -6.76 1.80 6.97
C ASP A 157 -6.33 2.43 5.64
N LEU A 158 -5.02 2.61 5.39
CA LEU A 158 -4.51 3.06 4.09
C LEU A 158 -4.90 2.09 2.98
N VAL A 159 -4.63 0.79 3.14
CA VAL A 159 -4.93 -0.21 2.11
C VAL A 159 -6.44 -0.24 1.83
N PHE A 160 -7.26 -0.25 2.88
CA PHE A 160 -8.71 -0.29 2.75
C PHE A 160 -9.21 0.95 2.00
N TYR A 161 -8.71 2.13 2.39
CA TYR A 161 -9.09 3.39 1.75
C TYR A 161 -8.63 3.46 0.30
N MET A 162 -7.41 3.02 -0.03
CA MET A 162 -6.94 2.91 -1.41
C MET A 162 -7.86 2.03 -2.26
N LEU A 163 -8.21 0.84 -1.78
CA LEU A 163 -9.09 -0.08 -2.51
C LEU A 163 -10.51 0.50 -2.68
N ILE A 164 -11.04 1.23 -1.69
CA ILE A 164 -12.32 1.93 -1.82
C ILE A 164 -12.27 2.95 -2.96
N VAL A 165 -11.23 3.79 -2.98
CA VAL A 165 -11.08 4.83 -4.02
C VAL A 165 -10.90 4.20 -5.41
N LEU A 166 -10.10 3.14 -5.51
CA LEU A 166 -9.83 2.43 -6.77
C LEU A 166 -11.04 1.60 -7.24
N GLY A 167 -11.87 1.09 -6.33
CA GLY A 167 -13.13 0.39 -6.66
C GLY A 167 -14.23 1.33 -7.16
N GLY A 168 -14.24 2.57 -6.68
CA GLY A 168 -15.14 3.63 -7.17
C GLY A 168 -14.71 4.26 -8.50
N PHE A 169 -13.69 3.73 -9.18
CA PHE A 169 -13.19 4.28 -10.42
C PHE A 169 -14.16 3.96 -11.58
N LYS A 170 -14.58 4.98 -12.33
CA LYS A 170 -15.54 4.86 -13.45
C LYS A 170 -14.84 4.76 -14.80
N GLU A 171 -15.52 4.20 -15.78
CA GLU A 171 -15.00 4.01 -17.16
C GLU A 171 -14.51 5.32 -17.81
N GLU A 172 -15.21 6.42 -17.57
CA GLU A 172 -14.91 7.76 -18.10
C GLU A 172 -13.53 8.28 -17.67
N ASN A 173 -12.91 7.67 -16.66
CA ASN A 173 -11.61 8.06 -16.12
C ASN A 173 -10.43 7.31 -16.75
N TYR A 174 -10.65 6.32 -17.63
CA TYR A 174 -9.57 5.56 -18.31
C TYR A 174 -9.04 6.24 -19.58
N GLN A 175 -9.04 7.58 -19.59
CA GLN A 175 -8.74 8.37 -20.79
C GLN A 175 -7.29 8.21 -21.27
N SER A 176 -6.38 7.71 -20.40
CA SER A 176 -4.99 7.43 -20.76
C SER A 176 -4.54 6.02 -20.37
N ASP A 177 -3.59 5.49 -21.13
CA ASP A 177 -2.92 4.20 -20.88
C ASP A 177 -2.19 4.23 -19.54
N SER A 178 -1.54 5.35 -19.25
CA SER A 178 -0.80 5.60 -18.01
C SER A 178 -1.69 5.50 -16.77
N ILE A 179 -2.91 6.07 -16.80
CA ILE A 179 -3.87 5.98 -15.69
C ILE A 179 -4.37 4.55 -15.53
N SER A 180 -4.64 3.86 -16.65
CA SER A 180 -5.10 2.46 -16.66
C SER A 180 -4.08 1.53 -16.01
N VAL A 181 -2.80 1.71 -16.37
CA VAL A 181 -1.66 1.01 -15.78
C VAL A 181 -1.53 1.34 -14.31
N ALA A 182 -1.50 2.63 -13.97
CA ALA A 182 -1.26 3.04 -12.60
C ALA A 182 -2.39 2.58 -11.64
N HIS A 183 -3.64 2.60 -12.10
CA HIS A 183 -4.78 2.04 -11.36
C HIS A 183 -4.57 0.55 -11.07
N SER A 184 -4.30 -0.26 -12.11
CA SER A 184 -4.14 -1.71 -11.97
C SER A 184 -2.94 -2.06 -11.09
N SER A 185 -1.82 -1.34 -11.26
CA SER A 185 -0.64 -1.48 -10.40
C SER A 185 -0.95 -1.12 -8.95
N LEU A 186 -1.70 -0.03 -8.69
CA LEU A 186 -2.05 0.36 -7.33
C LEU A 186 -2.94 -0.67 -6.66
N VAL A 187 -3.92 -1.25 -7.36
CA VAL A 187 -4.76 -2.32 -6.82
C VAL A 187 -3.90 -3.52 -6.41
N ALA A 188 -3.04 -4.00 -7.31
CA ALA A 188 -2.15 -5.12 -7.02
C ALA A 188 -1.20 -4.81 -5.85
N CYS A 189 -0.49 -3.68 -5.90
CA CYS A 189 0.45 -3.29 -4.86
C CYS A 189 -0.24 -3.10 -3.50
N SER A 190 -1.46 -2.56 -3.46
CA SER A 190 -2.23 -2.39 -2.22
C SER A 190 -2.53 -3.73 -1.56
N LEU A 191 -2.94 -4.73 -2.35
CA LEU A 191 -3.20 -6.07 -1.85
C LEU A 191 -1.92 -6.74 -1.35
N TYR A 192 -0.84 -6.72 -2.13
CA TYR A 192 0.43 -7.33 -1.75
C TYR A 192 1.13 -6.63 -0.59
N LEU A 193 0.85 -5.35 -0.33
CA LEU A 193 1.32 -4.64 0.86
C LEU A 193 0.83 -5.33 2.15
N LEU A 194 -0.37 -5.93 2.14
CA LEU A 194 -0.88 -6.69 3.28
C LEU A 194 0.02 -7.88 3.60
N THR A 195 0.51 -8.61 2.59
CA THR A 195 1.42 -9.74 2.81
C THR A 195 2.83 -9.30 3.22
N GLY A 196 3.27 -8.12 2.75
CA GLY A 196 4.58 -7.58 3.10
C GLY A 196 4.65 -7.01 4.52
N CYS A 197 3.57 -6.37 4.96
CA CYS A 197 3.56 -5.63 6.23
C CYS A 197 2.83 -6.34 7.38
N ILE A 198 1.95 -7.30 7.09
CA ILE A 198 1.30 -8.12 8.12
C ILE A 198 2.01 -9.46 8.21
N SER A 199 1.72 -10.38 7.29
CA SER A 199 2.37 -11.70 7.30
C SER A 199 2.37 -12.29 5.90
N SER A 200 3.48 -12.95 5.56
CA SER A 200 3.54 -13.81 4.38
C SER A 200 2.77 -15.11 4.58
N GLN A 201 2.39 -15.44 5.82
CA GLN A 201 1.52 -16.58 6.11
C GLN A 201 0.06 -16.16 5.99
N TRP A 202 -0.67 -16.81 5.09
CA TRP A 202 -2.07 -16.50 4.80
C TRP A 202 -3.01 -16.69 5.99
N GLN A 203 -2.70 -17.61 6.92
CA GLN A 203 -3.52 -17.81 8.11
C GLN A 203 -3.47 -16.58 9.01
N ASP A 204 -2.27 -16.12 9.37
CA ASP A 204 -2.06 -14.94 10.21
C ASP A 204 -2.70 -13.70 9.58
N LEU A 205 -2.46 -13.49 8.29
CA LEU A 205 -3.05 -12.38 7.55
C LEU A 205 -4.58 -12.40 7.65
N VAL A 206 -5.20 -13.57 7.46
CA VAL A 206 -6.65 -13.71 7.57
C VAL A 206 -7.15 -13.48 9.00
N HIS A 207 -6.44 -13.96 10.01
CA HIS A 207 -6.79 -13.71 11.41
C HIS A 207 -6.80 -12.20 11.72
N VAL A 208 -5.76 -11.48 11.27
CA VAL A 208 -5.67 -10.02 11.45
C VAL A 208 -6.77 -9.30 10.68
N LEU A 209 -7.01 -9.65 9.42
CA LEU A 209 -8.06 -9.04 8.61
C LEU A 209 -9.44 -9.23 9.23
N ILE A 210 -9.81 -10.45 9.63
CA ILE A 210 -11.15 -10.73 10.20
C ILE A 210 -11.35 -10.03 11.55
N ALA A 211 -10.29 -9.85 12.33
CA ALA A 211 -10.36 -9.12 13.59
C ALA A 211 -10.55 -7.60 13.40
N HIS A 212 -10.27 -7.08 12.19
CA HIS A 212 -10.41 -5.66 11.92
C HIS A 212 -11.88 -5.22 11.81
N PRO A 213 -12.32 -4.15 12.50
CA PRO A 213 -13.73 -3.73 12.55
C PRO A 213 -14.31 -3.36 11.18
N LYS A 214 -13.46 -2.94 10.24
CA LYS A 214 -13.83 -2.55 8.87
C LYS A 214 -13.63 -3.67 7.83
N VAL A 215 -13.42 -4.92 8.25
CA VAL A 215 -13.12 -6.03 7.31
C VAL A 215 -14.18 -6.20 6.22
N ASP A 216 -15.45 -5.99 6.56
CA ASP A 216 -16.56 -6.11 5.62
C ASP A 216 -16.50 -5.06 4.50
N ILE A 217 -16.10 -3.84 4.84
CA ILE A 217 -15.86 -2.74 3.89
C ILE A 217 -14.65 -3.08 3.01
N PHE A 218 -13.58 -3.61 3.61
CA PHE A 218 -12.42 -4.07 2.85
C PHE A 218 -12.78 -5.14 1.83
N MET A 219 -13.56 -6.16 2.22
CA MET A 219 -13.97 -7.23 1.31
C MET A 219 -14.67 -6.63 0.09
N GLU A 220 -15.70 -5.82 0.30
CA GLU A 220 -16.43 -5.17 -0.79
C GLU A 220 -15.51 -4.32 -1.68
N ALA A 221 -14.69 -3.47 -1.07
CA ALA A 221 -13.77 -2.58 -1.77
C ALA A 221 -12.72 -3.34 -2.59
N ALA A 222 -12.13 -4.40 -2.03
CA ALA A 222 -11.12 -5.21 -2.69
C ALA A 222 -11.69 -5.94 -3.91
N PHE A 223 -12.88 -6.53 -3.78
CA PHE A 223 -13.56 -7.15 -4.94
C PHE A 223 -13.93 -6.11 -6.00
N ALA A 224 -14.46 -4.95 -5.58
CA ALA A 224 -14.82 -3.87 -6.50
C ALA A 224 -13.60 -3.34 -7.25
N SER A 225 -12.48 -3.10 -6.58
CA SER A 225 -11.26 -2.58 -7.21
C SER A 225 -10.65 -3.56 -8.22
N VAL A 226 -10.58 -4.85 -7.87
CA VAL A 226 -10.10 -5.88 -8.81
C VAL A 226 -11.05 -6.02 -10.00
N PHE A 227 -12.37 -5.95 -9.77
CA PHE A 227 -13.34 -5.96 -10.85
C PHE A 227 -13.14 -4.77 -11.81
N GLN A 228 -12.86 -3.57 -11.28
CA GLN A 228 -12.54 -2.43 -12.13
C GLN A 228 -11.26 -2.65 -12.95
N SER A 229 -10.19 -3.19 -12.38
CA SER A 229 -8.97 -3.49 -13.14
C SER A 229 -9.22 -4.51 -14.26
N VAL A 230 -10.03 -5.54 -14.02
CA VAL A 230 -10.44 -6.49 -15.07
C VAL A 230 -11.24 -5.79 -16.16
N LYS A 231 -12.14 -4.88 -15.78
CA LYS A 231 -12.94 -4.10 -16.73
C LYS A 231 -12.09 -3.19 -17.62
N VAL A 232 -11.04 -2.58 -17.06
CA VAL A 232 -10.03 -1.83 -17.83
C VAL A 232 -9.41 -2.70 -18.89
N LEU A 233 -8.94 -3.88 -18.49
CA LEU A 233 -8.32 -4.81 -19.40
C LEU A 233 -9.30 -5.25 -20.50
N ASP A 234 -10.54 -5.60 -20.15
CA ASP A 234 -11.60 -5.97 -21.11
C ASP A 234 -11.85 -4.85 -22.13
N LEU A 235 -11.91 -3.59 -21.68
CA LEU A 235 -12.07 -2.42 -22.56
C LEU A 235 -10.90 -2.32 -23.55
N ARG A 236 -9.66 -2.47 -23.06
CA ARG A 236 -8.44 -2.38 -23.88
C ARG A 236 -8.28 -3.53 -24.85
N LEU A 237 -8.67 -4.75 -24.46
CA LEU A 237 -8.72 -5.90 -25.35
C LEU A 237 -9.78 -5.72 -26.44
N SER A 238 -10.92 -5.11 -26.10
CA SER A 238 -12.01 -4.85 -27.05
C SER A 238 -11.61 -3.80 -28.10
N THR A 239 -10.91 -2.73 -27.70
CA THR A 239 -10.39 -1.71 -28.64
C THR A 239 -9.31 -2.27 -29.57
N LYS A 240 -8.51 -3.25 -29.11
CA LYS A 240 -7.50 -3.90 -29.96
C LYS A 240 -8.13 -4.73 -31.08
N ASN A 241 -9.28 -5.34 -30.84
CA ASN A 241 -9.94 -6.19 -31.84
C ASN A 241 -10.57 -5.40 -32.98
N SER A 242 -10.74 -4.07 -32.84
CA SER A 242 -11.22 -3.18 -33.91
C SER A 242 -10.10 -2.61 -34.79
N ASP A 243 -8.88 -2.45 -34.25
CA ASP A 243 -7.74 -1.86 -34.97
C ASP A 243 -6.72 -2.94 -35.35
N SER A 244 -6.77 -3.41 -36.60
CA SER A 244 -6.08 -4.61 -37.09
C SER A 244 -4.55 -4.50 -37.28
N THR A 245 -3.88 -3.53 -36.66
CA THR A 245 -2.41 -3.40 -36.68
C THR A 245 -1.85 -3.29 -35.26
N CYS A 246 -1.40 -4.42 -34.71
CA CYS A 246 -0.81 -4.47 -33.37
C CYS A 246 0.61 -3.87 -33.40
N THR A 247 0.79 -2.67 -32.82
CA THR A 247 2.12 -2.14 -32.53
C THR A 247 2.68 -2.80 -31.26
N VAL A 248 3.99 -3.07 -31.23
CA VAL A 248 4.69 -3.70 -30.09
C VAL A 248 4.37 -3.05 -28.73
N PRO A 249 4.28 -1.70 -28.61
CA PRO A 249 3.97 -1.03 -27.34
C PRO A 249 2.58 -1.37 -26.76
N VAL A 250 1.58 -1.61 -27.61
CA VAL A 250 0.20 -1.93 -27.18
C VAL A 250 0.11 -3.36 -26.65
N ALA A 251 0.89 -4.29 -27.23
CA ALA A 251 0.95 -5.67 -26.73
C ALA A 251 1.63 -5.74 -25.35
N GLU A 252 2.73 -5.02 -25.15
CA GLU A 252 3.41 -4.92 -23.85
C GLU A 252 2.52 -4.30 -22.78
N LEU A 253 1.79 -3.24 -23.11
CA LEU A 253 0.81 -2.61 -22.22
C LEU A 253 -0.26 -3.60 -21.74
N ILE A 254 -0.87 -4.34 -22.67
CA ILE A 254 -1.90 -5.33 -22.35
C ILE A 254 -1.32 -6.45 -21.49
N ASN A 255 -0.13 -6.95 -21.82
CA ASN A 255 0.54 -7.97 -21.02
C ASN A 255 0.81 -7.47 -19.59
N TYR A 256 1.22 -6.23 -19.42
CA TYR A 256 1.40 -5.64 -18.10
C TYR A 256 0.08 -5.56 -17.32
N LEU A 257 -1.00 -5.06 -17.94
CA LEU A 257 -2.32 -5.00 -17.31
C LEU A 257 -2.84 -6.39 -16.93
N CYS A 258 -2.62 -7.39 -17.78
CA CYS A 258 -2.89 -8.79 -17.52
C CYS A 258 -2.15 -9.27 -16.27
N LEU A 259 -0.84 -9.03 -16.16
CA LEU A 259 -0.06 -9.44 -14.98
C LEU A 259 -0.58 -8.81 -13.68
N GLN A 260 -0.95 -7.52 -13.70
CA GLN A 260 -1.50 -6.85 -12.52
C GLN A 260 -2.88 -7.39 -12.13
N CYS A 261 -3.74 -7.66 -13.12
CA CYS A 261 -5.05 -8.28 -12.89
C CYS A 261 -4.90 -9.70 -12.32
N GLU A 262 -4.01 -10.50 -12.91
CA GLU A 262 -3.74 -11.86 -12.46
C GLU A 262 -3.25 -11.88 -11.01
N ALA A 263 -2.24 -11.06 -10.68
CA ALA A 263 -1.71 -10.97 -9.33
C ALA A 263 -2.81 -10.62 -8.31
N SER A 264 -3.68 -9.66 -8.66
CA SER A 264 -4.80 -9.25 -7.79
C SER A 264 -5.87 -10.34 -7.64
N LEU A 265 -6.20 -11.04 -8.72
CA LEU A 265 -7.15 -12.16 -8.72
C LEU A 265 -6.62 -13.34 -7.90
N GLN A 266 -5.35 -13.71 -8.09
CA GLN A 266 -4.68 -14.78 -7.33
C GLN A 266 -4.64 -14.46 -5.83
N PHE A 267 -4.36 -13.20 -5.46
CA PHE A 267 -4.40 -12.76 -4.07
C PHE A 267 -5.79 -12.97 -3.44
N LEU A 268 -6.85 -12.46 -4.08
CA LEU A 268 -8.22 -12.62 -3.59
C LEU A 268 -8.69 -14.08 -3.58
N GLN A 269 -8.30 -14.86 -4.58
CA GLN A 269 -8.58 -16.30 -4.63
C GLN A 269 -7.94 -17.00 -3.43
N THR A 270 -6.69 -16.68 -3.11
CA THR A 270 -5.97 -17.29 -1.97
C THR A 270 -6.59 -16.89 -0.63
N LEU A 271 -7.05 -15.63 -0.47
CA LEU A 271 -7.85 -15.23 0.69
C LEU A 271 -9.15 -16.04 0.80
N CYS A 272 -9.89 -16.21 -0.30
CA CYS A 272 -11.16 -16.94 -0.32
C CYS A 272 -11.02 -18.45 -0.07
N GLN A 273 -9.83 -19.01 -0.29
CA GLN A 273 -9.53 -20.40 0.08
C GLN A 273 -9.50 -20.57 1.61
N GLN A 274 -9.15 -19.53 2.36
CA GLN A 274 -9.14 -19.56 3.82
C GLN A 274 -10.56 -19.66 4.37
N LYS A 275 -10.84 -20.72 5.13
CA LYS A 275 -12.18 -21.05 5.63
C LYS A 275 -12.80 -19.90 6.42
N ALA A 276 -12.05 -19.33 7.36
CA ALA A 276 -12.54 -18.24 8.21
C ALA A 276 -12.93 -16.99 7.38
N PHE A 277 -12.12 -16.65 6.37
CA PHE A 277 -12.38 -15.50 5.51
C PHE A 277 -13.62 -15.74 4.65
N ARG A 278 -13.73 -16.92 4.04
CA ARG A 278 -14.89 -17.32 3.24
C ARG A 278 -16.19 -17.31 4.05
N GLU A 279 -16.16 -17.81 5.27
CA GLU A 279 -17.33 -17.79 6.16
C GLU A 279 -17.75 -16.37 6.52
N ARG A 280 -16.79 -15.46 6.78
CA ARG A 280 -17.09 -14.04 7.02
C ARG A 280 -17.68 -13.38 5.77
N LEU A 281 -17.11 -13.64 4.59
CA LEU A 281 -17.57 -13.10 3.32
C LEU A 281 -19.02 -13.51 2.99
N LEU A 282 -19.38 -14.78 3.21
CA LEU A 282 -20.73 -15.30 2.98
C LEU A 282 -21.77 -14.68 3.93
N ARG A 283 -21.38 -14.31 5.15
CA ARG A 283 -22.27 -13.64 6.12
C ARG A 283 -22.56 -12.19 5.74
N ASN A 284 -21.63 -11.50 5.09
CA ASN A 284 -21.68 -10.07 4.84
C ASN A 284 -22.67 -9.62 3.73
N LYS A 285 -23.56 -10.49 3.23
CA LYS A 285 -24.49 -10.15 2.11
C LYS A 285 -23.80 -9.49 0.90
N VAL A 286 -22.51 -9.78 0.69
CA VAL A 286 -21.75 -9.53 -0.55
C VAL A 286 -21.82 -10.70 -1.60
N PRO A 287 -22.78 -11.68 -1.59
CA PRO A 287 -22.77 -12.77 -2.56
C PRO A 287 -22.88 -12.31 -4.01
N TYR A 288 -23.46 -11.13 -4.27
CA TYR A 288 -23.55 -10.61 -5.63
C TYR A 288 -22.16 -10.26 -6.19
N THR A 289 -21.34 -9.54 -5.42
CA THR A 289 -19.96 -9.20 -5.80
C THR A 289 -19.08 -10.44 -5.84
N TYR A 290 -19.24 -11.38 -4.89
CA TYR A 290 -18.49 -12.64 -4.89
C TYR A 290 -18.87 -13.57 -6.06
N SER A 291 -20.16 -13.64 -6.43
CA SER A 291 -20.62 -14.40 -7.60
C SER A 291 -20.09 -13.79 -8.90
N ASN A 292 -20.13 -12.46 -9.02
CA ASN A 292 -19.53 -11.75 -10.16
C ASN A 292 -18.01 -11.90 -10.20
N PHE A 293 -17.35 -11.91 -9.04
CA PHE A 293 -15.93 -12.23 -8.93
C PHE A 293 -15.63 -13.64 -9.41
N ASN A 294 -16.36 -14.67 -8.97
CA ASN A 294 -16.16 -16.04 -9.45
C ASN A 294 -16.42 -16.16 -10.96
N LYS A 295 -17.39 -15.42 -11.51
CA LYS A 295 -17.60 -15.34 -12.96
C LYS A 295 -16.45 -14.63 -13.67
N CYS A 296 -15.92 -13.55 -13.10
CA CYS A 296 -14.74 -12.85 -13.60
C CYS A 296 -13.50 -13.72 -13.56
N VAL A 297 -13.21 -14.38 -12.43
CA VAL A 297 -12.12 -15.35 -12.28
C VAL A 297 -12.27 -16.48 -13.28
N ALA A 298 -13.46 -17.05 -13.44
CA ALA A 298 -13.70 -18.12 -14.41
C ALA A 298 -13.48 -17.64 -15.86
N ARG A 299 -14.00 -16.45 -16.21
CA ARG A 299 -13.78 -15.83 -17.53
C ARG A 299 -12.30 -15.56 -17.77
N TYR A 300 -11.61 -15.03 -16.76
CA TYR A 300 -10.19 -14.69 -16.82
C TYR A 300 -9.32 -15.94 -16.93
N MET A 301 -9.56 -16.96 -16.10
CA MET A 301 -8.86 -18.25 -16.19
C MET A 301 -9.06 -18.94 -17.54
N LEU A 302 -10.21 -18.74 -18.19
CA LEU A 302 -10.47 -19.23 -19.55
C LEU A 302 -9.77 -18.39 -20.62
N GLN A 303 -9.82 -17.06 -20.55
CA GLN A 303 -9.12 -16.17 -21.49
C GLN A 303 -7.59 -16.28 -21.38
N PHE A 304 -7.05 -16.40 -20.16
CA PHE A 304 -5.62 -16.49 -19.92
C PHE A 304 -5.04 -17.83 -20.37
N LYS A 305 -5.76 -18.94 -20.14
CA LYS A 305 -5.40 -20.25 -20.76
C LYS A 305 -5.29 -20.18 -22.27
N ASN A 306 -6.08 -19.31 -22.92
CA ASN A 306 -6.02 -19.12 -24.37
C ASN A 306 -4.91 -18.15 -24.80
N MET A 307 -4.48 -17.20 -23.95
CA MET A 307 -3.37 -16.29 -24.23
C MET A 307 -1.98 -16.88 -23.92
N SER A 308 -1.85 -17.80 -22.96
CA SER A 308 -0.59 -18.53 -22.69
C SER A 308 -0.23 -19.56 -23.77
N ILE A 309 -0.98 -19.62 -24.88
CA ILE A 309 -0.76 -20.50 -26.04
C ILE A 309 -0.23 -19.68 -27.26
N CYS A 310 -0.04 -18.36 -27.13
CA CYS A 310 0.62 -17.54 -28.16
C CYS A 310 2.06 -17.21 -27.79
#